data_AF-K9V5Q0-F1
#
_entry.id   AF-K9V5Q0-F1
#
_cell.length_a   1.000
_cell.length_b   1.000
_cell.length_c   1.000
_cell.angle_alpha   90.00
_cell.angle_beta   90.00
_cell.angle_gamma   90.00
#
_symmetry.space_group_name_H-M   'P 1'
#
loop_
_entity.id
_entity.type
_entity.pdbx_description
1 polymer ?
#
loop_
_entity_poly.entity_id
_entity_poly.type
_entity_poly.pdbx_seq_one_letter_code
_entity_poly.pdbx_strand_id
1 'polypeptide(L)'
;MIKLSNAELIAQLQSVTQDLSFVSESDYPFDIFVHEVSTQGELTVEKLLEAGNCLNLVDRDDVLEKVREIAPETTQIYREIIDLIESTASKLEIYQIKINDESGEYEAFQIFIIQTENGDWLGFAPKIEAEPSSRRSEKIQITDNTQISPSAIELKSKLELLLSQLKFIVTEYYEPNQIKQGFILEIAATKSDVIYKLLDSLGFLKVCNFKKFSDYLDFDEKDYLNNPEFLEQIRQIHQQYQSLDNFLESNLSNLREYVLGGMAVYYLYNIGQTQEGDWVGIATTAIWT
;
A
#
# COMPACT_ATOMS: atom_id res chain seq x y z
N MET A 1 28.02 -20.10 6.74
CA MET A 1 27.33 -18.90 7.26
C MET A 1 26.67 -19.28 8.58
N ILE A 2 26.92 -18.52 9.64
CA ILE A 2 26.21 -18.68 10.92
C ILE A 2 24.80 -18.13 10.70
N LYS A 3 23.80 -18.88 11.13
CA LYS A 3 22.39 -18.49 11.01
C LYS A 3 22.04 -17.58 12.19
N LEU A 4 21.59 -16.36 11.92
CA LEU A 4 21.06 -15.48 12.96
C LEU A 4 19.64 -15.94 13.33
N SER A 5 19.32 -15.91 14.62
CA SER A 5 17.92 -15.95 15.07
C SER A 5 17.20 -14.66 14.70
N ASN A 6 15.87 -14.68 14.66
CA ASN A 6 15.08 -13.46 14.39
C ASN A 6 15.41 -12.33 15.38
N ALA A 7 15.58 -12.63 16.66
CA ALA A 7 15.93 -11.63 17.67
C ALA A 7 17.30 -10.98 17.44
N GLU A 8 18.31 -11.78 17.06
CA GLU A 8 19.64 -11.25 16.72
C GLU A 8 19.62 -10.44 15.42
N LEU A 9 18.84 -10.89 14.43
CA LEU A 9 18.66 -10.18 13.16
C LEU A 9 18.01 -8.82 13.39
N ILE A 10 16.93 -8.76 14.18
CA ILE A 10 16.24 -7.50 14.53
C ILE A 10 17.19 -6.56 15.28
N ALA A 11 17.92 -7.05 16.28
CA ALA A 11 18.85 -6.22 17.05
C ALA A 11 19.98 -5.64 16.18
N GLN A 12 20.51 -6.43 15.23
CA GLN A 12 21.51 -5.93 14.28
C GLN A 12 20.90 -4.95 13.28
N LEU A 13 19.69 -5.22 12.80
CA LEU A 13 18.99 -4.33 11.88
C LEU A 13 18.75 -2.95 12.54
N GLN A 14 18.29 -2.93 13.80
CA GLN A 14 18.18 -1.72 14.60
C GLN A 14 19.50 -0.97 14.72
N SER A 15 20.61 -1.69 14.91
CA SER A 15 21.93 -1.07 15.03
C SER A 15 22.42 -0.45 13.72
N VAL A 16 22.10 -1.03 12.56
CA VAL A 16 22.52 -0.49 11.25
C VAL A 16 21.61 0.62 10.73
N THR A 17 20.38 0.71 11.23
CA THR A 17 19.45 1.81 10.93
C THR A 17 19.48 2.92 11.98
N GLN A 18 20.25 2.76 13.06
CA GLN A 18 20.36 3.77 14.10
C GLN A 18 20.88 5.09 13.52
N ASP A 19 20.17 6.19 13.81
CA ASP A 19 20.48 7.54 13.33
C ASP A 19 20.52 7.68 11.81
N LEU A 20 19.89 6.75 11.09
CA LEU A 20 19.78 6.76 9.63
C LEU A 20 18.36 7.12 9.21
N SER A 21 18.24 8.06 8.28
CA SER A 21 16.97 8.44 7.66
C SER A 21 16.97 8.12 6.17
N PHE A 22 15.79 7.88 5.61
CA PHE A 22 15.56 7.83 4.18
C PHE A 22 15.55 9.25 3.61
N VAL A 23 16.48 9.53 2.69
CA VAL A 23 16.62 10.83 2.04
C VAL A 23 15.57 10.93 0.93
N SER A 24 14.56 11.76 1.16
CA SER A 24 13.58 12.19 0.17
C SER A 24 13.44 13.72 0.23
N GLU A 25 12.32 14.32 -0.18
CA GLU A 25 12.09 15.75 0.07
C GLU A 25 12.00 16.10 1.57
N SER A 26 11.75 15.08 2.40
CA SER A 26 11.91 15.13 3.85
C SER A 26 12.65 13.89 4.33
N ASP A 27 13.26 13.99 5.50
CA ASP A 27 14.02 12.90 6.12
C ASP A 27 13.11 12.12 7.07
N TYR A 28 12.89 10.84 6.78
CA TYR A 28 12.11 9.94 7.65
C TYR A 28 13.00 8.83 8.21
N PRO A 29 12.88 8.47 9.49
CA PRO A 29 13.64 7.37 10.05
C PRO A 29 13.21 6.03 9.46
N PHE A 30 14.10 5.04 9.54
CA PHE A 30 13.74 3.65 9.26
C PHE A 30 13.15 2.97 10.51
N ASP A 31 11.93 2.47 10.38
CA ASP A 31 11.31 1.60 11.37
C ASP A 31 11.58 0.14 11.04
N ILE A 32 11.71 -0.70 12.07
CA ILE A 32 11.85 -2.14 11.86
C ILE A 32 10.46 -2.76 11.71
N PHE A 33 10.27 -3.46 10.59
CA PHE A 33 9.07 -4.23 10.34
C PHE A 33 9.31 -5.70 10.66
N VAL A 34 8.40 -6.31 11.42
CA VAL A 34 8.40 -7.73 11.77
C VAL A 34 7.00 -8.29 11.59
N HIS A 35 6.90 -9.41 10.90
CA HIS A 35 5.66 -10.15 10.72
C HIS A 35 5.92 -11.64 10.91
N GLU A 36 5.39 -12.18 12.01
CA GLU A 36 5.56 -13.56 12.43
C GLU A 36 4.49 -14.44 11.79
N VAL A 37 4.89 -15.32 10.88
CA VAL A 37 3.97 -16.18 10.13
C VAL A 37 3.26 -17.16 11.07
N SER A 38 3.93 -17.62 12.12
CA SER A 38 3.36 -18.59 13.07
C SER A 38 2.17 -18.04 13.88
N THR A 39 2.17 -16.74 14.19
CA THR A 39 1.16 -16.09 15.05
C THR A 39 0.18 -15.24 14.24
N GLN A 40 0.64 -14.65 13.14
CA GLN A 40 -0.15 -13.73 12.33
C GLN A 40 -0.63 -14.38 11.02
N GLY A 41 -0.09 -15.53 10.60
CA GLY A 41 -0.37 -16.16 9.29
C GLY A 41 0.42 -15.53 8.14
N GLU A 42 0.16 -15.92 6.90
CA GLU A 42 0.90 -15.41 5.72
C GLU A 42 0.87 -13.88 5.57
N LEU A 43 1.98 -13.28 5.14
CA LEU A 43 2.03 -11.83 4.88
C LEU A 43 1.15 -11.48 3.67
N THR A 44 0.32 -10.45 3.83
CA THR A 44 -0.56 -9.93 2.77
C THR A 44 -0.45 -8.40 2.69
N VAL A 45 -0.88 -7.81 1.58
CA VAL A 45 -0.95 -6.35 1.44
C VAL A 45 -1.86 -5.72 2.48
N GLU A 46 -2.96 -6.39 2.82
CA GLU A 46 -3.88 -5.97 3.89
C GLU A 46 -3.11 -5.72 5.20
N LYS A 47 -2.23 -6.64 5.58
CA LYS A 47 -1.41 -6.51 6.80
C LYS A 47 -0.35 -5.40 6.72
N LEU A 48 0.20 -5.14 5.52
CA LEU A 48 1.11 -4.01 5.32
C LEU A 48 0.36 -2.67 5.48
N LEU A 49 -0.85 -2.58 4.96
CA LEU A 49 -1.69 -1.38 5.14
C LEU A 49 -2.11 -1.21 6.61
N GLU A 50 -2.44 -2.30 7.31
CA GLU A 50 -2.75 -2.26 8.75
C GLU A 50 -1.54 -1.79 9.56
N ALA A 51 -0.34 -2.31 9.26
CA ALA A 51 0.90 -1.90 9.93
C ALA A 51 1.21 -0.40 9.71
N GLY A 52 0.92 0.13 8.52
CA GLY A 52 1.03 1.54 8.20
C GLY A 52 -0.16 2.40 8.66
N ASN A 53 -1.15 1.82 9.34
CA ASN A 53 -2.42 2.48 9.70
C ASN A 53 -3.16 3.07 8.48
N CYS A 54 -2.90 2.56 7.28
CA CYS A 54 -3.52 3.00 6.04
C CYS A 54 -4.94 2.47 5.89
N LEU A 55 -5.22 1.24 6.33
CA LEU A 55 -6.50 0.58 6.12
C LEU A 55 -7.38 0.68 7.36
N ASN A 56 -8.48 1.43 7.27
CA ASN A 56 -9.37 1.69 8.38
C ASN A 56 -10.79 1.24 8.03
N LEU A 57 -11.39 0.38 8.84
CA LEU A 57 -12.80 0.00 8.65
C LEU A 57 -13.70 1.20 8.99
N VAL A 58 -14.70 1.48 8.15
CA VAL A 58 -15.62 2.61 8.31
C VAL A 58 -17.06 2.11 8.32
N ASP A 59 -17.88 2.73 9.16
CA ASP A 59 -19.31 2.43 9.19
C ASP A 59 -20.01 2.94 7.92
N ARG A 60 -20.95 2.15 7.42
CA ARG A 60 -21.75 2.49 6.24
C ARG A 60 -22.50 3.81 6.42
N ASP A 61 -23.08 4.04 7.60
CA ASP A 61 -23.91 5.20 7.85
C ASP A 61 -23.06 6.47 7.87
N ASP A 62 -21.82 6.40 8.36
CA ASP A 62 -20.83 7.48 8.30
C ASP A 62 -20.46 7.81 6.84
N VAL A 63 -20.28 6.79 5.99
CA VAL A 63 -20.02 6.98 4.55
C VAL A 63 -21.20 7.70 3.88
N LEU A 64 -22.43 7.25 4.14
CA LEU A 64 -23.63 7.85 3.57
C LEU A 64 -23.86 9.27 4.07
N GLU A 65 -23.55 9.57 5.33
CA GLU A 65 -23.62 10.91 5.89
C GLU A 65 -22.62 11.84 5.21
N LYS A 66 -21.35 11.42 5.08
CA LYS A 66 -20.31 12.18 4.38
C LYS A 66 -20.69 12.44 2.91
N VAL A 67 -21.22 11.43 2.21
CA VAL A 67 -21.67 11.59 0.82
C VAL A 67 -22.83 12.58 0.73
N ARG A 68 -23.81 12.49 1.64
CA ARG A 68 -24.96 13.40 1.68
C ARG A 68 -24.54 14.86 1.87
N GLU A 69 -23.51 15.10 2.69
CA GLU A 69 -23.01 16.45 2.96
C GLU A 69 -22.22 17.04 1.80
N ILE A 70 -21.35 16.25 1.17
CA ILE A 70 -20.39 16.73 0.17
C ILE A 70 -20.93 16.61 -1.27
N ALA A 71 -21.58 15.50 -1.60
CA ALA A 71 -22.06 15.16 -2.94
C ALA A 71 -23.50 14.60 -2.88
N PRO A 72 -24.47 15.41 -2.42
CA PRO A 72 -25.84 14.95 -2.17
C PRO A 72 -26.48 14.26 -3.39
N GLU A 73 -26.11 14.66 -4.61
CA GLU A 73 -26.66 14.12 -5.85
C GLU A 73 -26.32 12.63 -6.09
N THR A 74 -25.27 12.11 -5.46
CA THR A 74 -24.84 10.71 -5.63
C THR A 74 -25.26 9.81 -4.47
N THR A 75 -25.78 10.39 -3.38
CA THR A 75 -26.24 9.66 -2.17
C THR A 75 -27.21 8.52 -2.50
N GLN A 76 -28.15 8.76 -3.41
CA GLN A 76 -29.13 7.75 -3.80
C GLN A 76 -28.49 6.54 -4.48
N ILE A 77 -27.45 6.77 -5.29
CA ILE A 77 -26.72 5.70 -5.99
C ILE A 77 -25.92 4.88 -4.97
N TYR A 78 -25.29 5.50 -3.97
CA TYR A 78 -24.66 4.76 -2.87
C TYR A 78 -25.65 3.85 -2.15
N ARG A 79 -26.85 4.35 -1.84
CA ARG A 79 -27.89 3.53 -1.19
C ARG A 79 -28.30 2.35 -2.06
N GLU A 80 -28.54 2.57 -3.35
CA GLU A 80 -28.89 1.50 -4.30
C GLU A 80 -27.80 0.43 -4.42
N ILE A 81 -26.53 0.84 -4.43
CA ILE A 81 -25.39 -0.09 -4.43
C ILE A 81 -25.37 -0.90 -3.13
N ILE A 82 -25.51 -0.25 -1.98
CA ILE A 82 -25.49 -0.94 -0.69
C ILE A 82 -26.68 -1.90 -0.55
N ASP A 83 -27.89 -1.47 -0.90
CA ASP A 83 -29.09 -2.30 -0.87
C ASP A 83 -28.95 -3.53 -1.80
N LEU A 84 -28.36 -3.34 -2.99
CA LEU A 84 -28.05 -4.44 -3.90
C LEU A 84 -27.07 -5.43 -3.26
N ILE A 85 -26.00 -4.95 -2.63
CA ILE A 85 -24.99 -5.80 -1.99
C ILE A 85 -25.62 -6.55 -0.82
N GLU A 86 -26.30 -5.86 0.09
CA GLU A 86 -26.91 -6.47 1.29
C GLU A 86 -28.00 -7.49 0.96
N SER A 87 -28.66 -7.36 -0.20
CA SER A 87 -29.66 -8.34 -0.66
C SER A 87 -29.08 -9.54 -1.40
N THR A 88 -27.78 -9.55 -1.74
CA THR A 88 -27.17 -10.59 -2.60
C THR A 88 -25.84 -11.16 -2.10
N ALA A 89 -25.20 -10.50 -1.14
CA ALA A 89 -23.90 -10.85 -0.60
C ALA A 89 -24.00 -11.29 0.86
N SER A 90 -23.05 -12.12 1.30
CA SER A 90 -22.98 -12.57 2.69
C SER A 90 -22.31 -11.54 3.60
N LYS A 91 -21.47 -10.66 3.03
CA LYS A 91 -20.71 -9.66 3.79
C LYS A 91 -20.38 -8.43 2.94
N LEU A 92 -20.44 -7.27 3.57
CA LEU A 92 -19.91 -6.00 3.07
C LEU A 92 -18.98 -5.39 4.13
N GLU A 93 -17.77 -5.03 3.73
CA GLU A 93 -16.82 -4.24 4.52
C GLU A 93 -16.46 -2.99 3.71
N ILE A 94 -16.50 -1.83 4.35
CA ILE A 94 -16.09 -0.57 3.74
C ILE A 94 -14.85 -0.09 4.46
N TYR A 95 -13.79 0.15 3.70
CA TYR A 95 -12.54 0.64 4.24
C TYR A 95 -12.24 2.03 3.70
N GLN A 96 -11.73 2.90 4.55
CA GLN A 96 -10.99 4.08 4.12
C GLN A 96 -9.52 3.74 4.09
N ILE A 97 -8.93 3.91 2.91
CA ILE A 97 -7.48 3.98 2.74
C ILE A 97 -7.08 5.42 2.97
N LYS A 98 -6.06 5.62 3.81
CA LYS A 98 -5.48 6.93 4.11
C LYS A 98 -3.96 6.87 4.14
N ILE A 99 -3.30 7.90 3.62
CA ILE A 99 -1.88 8.17 3.85
C ILE A 99 -1.77 9.52 4.53
N ASN A 100 -1.17 9.48 5.73
CA ASN A 100 -1.00 10.63 6.58
C ASN A 100 0.47 10.74 7.02
N ASP A 101 0.91 11.93 7.38
CA ASP A 101 2.13 12.11 8.18
C ASP A 101 1.83 13.02 9.38
N GLU A 102 2.87 13.55 10.01
CA GLU A 102 2.74 14.54 11.09
C GLU A 102 2.07 15.86 10.64
N SER A 103 2.09 16.17 9.35
CA SER A 103 1.57 17.38 8.72
C SER A 103 0.08 17.27 8.36
N GLY A 104 -0.46 16.06 8.17
CA GLY A 104 -1.90 15.84 7.96
C GLY A 104 -2.26 14.66 7.07
N GLU A 105 -3.50 14.66 6.57
CA GLU A 105 -4.00 13.70 5.58
C GLU A 105 -3.64 14.17 4.16
N TYR A 106 -2.92 13.35 3.41
CA TYR A 106 -2.52 13.66 2.03
C TYR A 106 -3.41 13.00 1.00
N GLU A 107 -3.72 11.74 1.21
CA GLU A 107 -4.49 10.94 0.28
C GLU A 107 -5.48 10.10 1.07
N ALA A 108 -6.74 10.13 0.68
CA ALA A 108 -7.74 9.24 1.25
C ALA A 108 -8.85 8.90 0.27
N PHE A 109 -9.23 7.62 0.24
CA PHE A 109 -10.34 7.14 -0.58
C PHE A 109 -10.96 5.90 0.04
N GLN A 110 -12.18 5.58 -0.38
CA GLN A 110 -12.92 4.43 0.13
C GLN A 110 -12.79 3.25 -0.84
N ILE A 111 -12.63 2.05 -0.30
CA ILE A 111 -12.79 0.80 -1.01
C ILE A 111 -13.92 -0.01 -0.38
N PHE A 112 -14.65 -0.73 -1.21
CA PHE A 112 -15.75 -1.60 -0.80
C PHE A 112 -15.33 -3.03 -1.08
N ILE A 113 -15.41 -3.89 -0.07
CA ILE A 113 -15.00 -5.29 -0.13
C ILE A 113 -16.21 -6.15 0.21
N ILE A 114 -16.56 -7.05 -0.71
CA ILE A 114 -17.84 -7.76 -0.72
C ILE A 114 -17.54 -9.26 -0.78
N GLN A 115 -18.13 -10.04 0.11
CA GLN A 115 -18.11 -11.50 0.04
C GLN A 115 -19.47 -11.99 -0.46
N THR A 116 -19.48 -12.74 -1.55
CA THR A 116 -20.70 -13.39 -2.06
C THR A 116 -21.13 -14.56 -1.17
N GLU A 117 -22.35 -15.06 -1.32
CA GLU A 117 -22.81 -16.27 -0.62
C GLU A 117 -21.99 -17.52 -0.97
N ASN A 118 -21.39 -17.55 -2.17
CA ASN A 118 -20.54 -18.66 -2.63
C ASN A 118 -19.08 -18.53 -2.20
N GLY A 119 -18.73 -17.45 -1.47
CA GLY A 119 -17.39 -17.24 -0.93
C GLY A 119 -16.43 -16.47 -1.83
N ASP A 120 -16.81 -16.14 -3.07
CA ASP A 120 -16.03 -15.25 -3.94
C ASP A 120 -16.00 -13.83 -3.36
N TRP A 121 -14.90 -13.10 -3.60
CA TRP A 121 -14.71 -11.74 -3.15
C TRP A 121 -14.72 -10.77 -4.32
N LEU A 122 -15.55 -9.73 -4.22
CA LEU A 122 -15.53 -8.58 -5.12
C LEU A 122 -15.05 -7.37 -4.36
N GLY A 123 -14.50 -6.39 -5.07
CA GLY A 123 -14.31 -5.09 -4.49
C GLY A 123 -14.22 -4.00 -5.53
N PHE A 124 -14.54 -2.79 -5.11
CA PHE A 124 -14.45 -1.61 -5.97
C PHE A 124 -13.89 -0.40 -5.25
N ALA A 125 -13.34 0.52 -6.03
CA ALA A 125 -12.69 1.74 -5.57
C ALA A 125 -12.88 2.86 -6.61
N PRO A 126 -12.76 4.15 -6.23
CA PRO A 126 -12.64 5.23 -7.19
C PRO A 126 -11.45 5.01 -8.11
N LYS A 127 -11.58 5.35 -9.39
CA LYS A 127 -10.39 5.49 -10.22
C LYS A 127 -9.68 6.79 -9.83
N ILE A 128 -8.47 6.65 -9.28
CA ILE A 128 -7.57 7.77 -8.97
C ILE A 128 -6.43 7.79 -9.98
N GLU A 129 -5.95 8.98 -10.33
CA GLU A 129 -4.77 9.13 -11.18
C GLU A 129 -3.53 9.00 -10.29
N ALA A 130 -3.03 7.77 -10.10
CA ALA A 130 -1.71 7.59 -9.52
C ALA A 130 -0.65 8.06 -10.52
N GLU A 131 0.35 8.82 -10.05
CA GLU A 131 1.41 9.27 -10.94
C GLU A 131 2.16 8.07 -11.54
N PRO A 132 2.50 8.12 -12.84
CA PRO A 132 3.31 7.11 -13.47
C PRO A 132 4.72 7.14 -12.86
N SER A 133 4.94 6.34 -11.81
CA SER A 133 6.29 6.20 -11.28
C SER A 133 7.19 5.52 -12.29
N SER A 134 8.47 5.90 -12.29
CA SER A 134 9.53 5.19 -13.03
C SER A 134 9.69 3.71 -12.63
N ARG A 135 9.16 3.31 -11.46
CA ARG A 135 9.22 1.95 -10.93
C ARG A 135 8.19 1.04 -11.61
N ARG A 136 8.66 -0.09 -12.15
CA ARG A 136 7.78 -1.13 -12.71
C ARG A 136 7.39 -2.10 -11.61
N SER A 137 6.09 -2.17 -11.32
CA SER A 137 5.51 -3.20 -10.43
C SER A 137 5.74 -4.59 -11.05
N GLU A 138 6.35 -5.48 -10.29
CA GLU A 138 6.21 -6.91 -10.47
C GLU A 138 4.76 -7.30 -10.22
N LYS A 139 4.08 -7.78 -11.26
CA LYS A 139 2.77 -8.39 -11.06
C LYS A 139 2.95 -9.67 -10.27
N ILE A 140 2.51 -9.67 -9.01
CA ILE A 140 2.40 -10.92 -8.24
C ILE A 140 1.35 -11.75 -8.97
N GLN A 141 1.75 -12.93 -9.43
CA GLN A 141 0.81 -13.85 -10.03
C GLN A 141 -0.12 -14.39 -8.94
N ILE A 142 -1.29 -13.77 -8.81
CA ILE A 142 -2.39 -14.36 -8.05
C ILE A 142 -2.86 -15.56 -8.84
N THR A 143 -2.72 -16.74 -8.25
CA THR A 143 -3.15 -17.98 -8.88
C THR A 143 -4.67 -18.08 -8.75
N ASP A 144 -5.40 -17.43 -9.68
CA ASP A 144 -6.86 -17.54 -9.82
C ASP A 144 -7.23 -18.89 -10.45
N ASN A 145 -6.79 -20.01 -9.87
CA ASN A 145 -7.22 -21.34 -10.33
C ASN A 145 -8.65 -21.67 -9.89
N THR A 146 -9.31 -20.77 -9.17
CA THR A 146 -10.66 -20.92 -8.66
C THR A 146 -11.65 -20.41 -9.70
N GLN A 147 -12.58 -21.28 -10.10
CA GLN A 147 -13.67 -20.90 -10.99
C GLN A 147 -14.63 -19.97 -10.25
N ILE A 148 -14.63 -18.69 -10.61
CA ILE A 148 -15.56 -17.68 -10.09
C ILE A 148 -17.01 -18.13 -10.31
N SER A 149 -17.84 -18.00 -9.29
CA SER A 149 -19.23 -18.45 -9.37
C SER A 149 -20.09 -17.56 -10.30
N PRO A 150 -21.13 -18.13 -10.94
CA PRO A 150 -22.04 -17.35 -11.79
C PRO A 150 -22.74 -16.20 -11.07
N SER A 151 -23.05 -16.36 -9.78
CA SER A 151 -23.68 -15.28 -8.99
C SER A 151 -22.73 -14.12 -8.74
N ALA A 152 -21.44 -14.38 -8.54
CA ALA A 152 -20.43 -13.33 -8.41
C ALA A 152 -20.27 -12.54 -9.72
N ILE A 153 -20.32 -13.23 -10.87
CA ILE A 153 -20.32 -12.58 -12.20
C ILE A 153 -21.58 -11.72 -12.37
N GLU A 154 -22.76 -12.23 -12.01
CA GLU A 154 -24.02 -11.48 -12.10
C GLU A 154 -24.00 -10.22 -11.21
N LEU A 155 -23.53 -10.35 -9.96
CA LEU A 155 -23.38 -9.22 -9.04
C LEU A 155 -22.41 -8.18 -9.61
N LYS A 156 -21.26 -8.61 -10.14
CA LYS A 156 -20.28 -7.74 -10.79
C LYS A 156 -20.93 -6.91 -11.90
N SER A 157 -21.68 -7.54 -12.81
CA SER A 157 -22.35 -6.83 -13.92
C SER A 157 -23.41 -5.83 -13.45
N LYS A 158 -24.16 -6.13 -12.38
CA LYS A 158 -25.11 -5.18 -11.79
C LYS A 158 -24.40 -4.00 -11.14
N LEU A 159 -23.30 -4.25 -10.42
CA LEU A 159 -22.47 -3.21 -9.82
C LEU A 159 -21.85 -2.30 -10.89
N GLU A 160 -21.33 -2.83 -12.00
CA GLU A 160 -20.75 -2.03 -13.08
C GLU A 160 -21.73 -0.96 -13.61
N LEU A 161 -23.02 -1.31 -13.74
CA LEU A 161 -24.05 -0.39 -14.20
C LEU A 161 -24.29 0.75 -13.20
N LEU A 162 -24.37 0.44 -11.90
CA LEU A 162 -24.56 1.44 -10.86
C LEU A 162 -23.32 2.31 -10.66
N LEU A 163 -22.14 1.69 -10.59
CA LEU A 163 -20.86 2.37 -10.40
C LEU A 163 -20.51 3.33 -11.54
N SER A 164 -20.99 3.09 -12.76
CA SER A 164 -20.81 4.01 -13.89
C SER A 164 -21.47 5.39 -13.69
N GLN A 165 -22.43 5.48 -12.77
CA GLN A 165 -23.15 6.70 -12.43
C GLN A 165 -22.66 7.31 -11.11
N LEU A 166 -21.85 6.56 -10.35
CA LEU A 166 -21.36 6.95 -9.05
C LEU A 166 -20.29 8.04 -9.18
N LYS A 167 -20.34 9.02 -8.28
CA LYS A 167 -19.22 9.92 -8.05
C LYS A 167 -18.60 9.61 -6.69
N PHE A 168 -17.28 9.55 -6.65
CA PHE A 168 -16.55 9.23 -5.44
C PHE A 168 -16.00 10.49 -4.81
N ILE A 169 -15.98 10.51 -3.48
CA ILE A 169 -15.31 11.55 -2.70
C ILE A 169 -13.93 11.03 -2.35
N VAL A 170 -12.90 11.75 -2.78
CA VAL A 170 -11.50 11.45 -2.49
C VAL A 170 -10.81 12.68 -1.89
N THR A 171 -9.79 12.45 -1.09
CA THR A 171 -8.80 13.44 -0.69
C THR A 171 -7.57 13.22 -1.56
N GLU A 172 -7.15 14.24 -2.29
CA GLU A 172 -5.87 14.27 -3.02
C GLU A 172 -4.99 15.39 -2.44
N TYR A 173 -3.69 15.33 -2.68
CA TYR A 173 -2.68 16.24 -2.13
C TYR A 173 -3.11 17.73 -2.13
N TYR A 174 -3.30 18.33 -0.94
CA TYR A 174 -3.83 19.68 -0.66
C TYR A 174 -5.29 19.98 -1.06
N GLU A 175 -6.00 19.03 -1.65
CA GLU A 175 -7.35 19.19 -2.15
C GLU A 175 -8.31 18.14 -1.52
N PRO A 176 -8.88 18.44 -0.33
CA PRO A 176 -9.84 17.55 0.29
C PRO A 176 -11.18 17.56 -0.47
N ASN A 177 -11.88 16.42 -0.39
CA ASN A 177 -13.25 16.25 -0.89
C ASN A 177 -13.43 16.48 -2.40
N GLN A 178 -12.44 16.09 -3.19
CA GLN A 178 -12.54 16.04 -4.64
C GLN A 178 -13.58 15.01 -5.08
N ILE A 179 -14.31 15.34 -6.14
CA ILE A 179 -15.34 14.48 -6.70
C ILE A 179 -14.79 13.84 -7.99
N LYS A 180 -14.55 12.53 -7.96
CA LYS A 180 -14.01 11.77 -9.09
C LYS A 180 -15.06 10.85 -9.71
N GLN A 181 -14.93 10.64 -11.02
CA GLN A 181 -15.76 9.70 -11.78
C GLN A 181 -14.91 8.54 -12.28
N GLY A 182 -15.57 7.40 -12.49
CA GLY A 182 -14.91 6.17 -12.88
C GLY A 182 -14.49 5.34 -11.67
N PHE A 183 -14.37 4.05 -11.90
CA PHE A 183 -14.16 3.07 -10.85
C PHE A 183 -13.24 1.96 -11.35
N ILE A 184 -12.69 1.24 -10.37
CA ILE A 184 -12.07 -0.06 -10.57
C ILE A 184 -12.95 -1.07 -9.85
N LEU A 185 -13.17 -2.24 -10.48
CA LEU A 185 -13.98 -3.32 -9.92
C LEU A 185 -13.27 -4.64 -10.20
N GLU A 186 -12.84 -5.30 -9.14
CA GLU A 186 -12.06 -6.52 -9.18
C GLU A 186 -12.79 -7.68 -8.52
N ILE A 187 -12.36 -8.89 -8.88
CA ILE A 187 -12.89 -10.14 -8.31
C ILE A 187 -11.75 -11.12 -8.04
N ALA A 188 -11.83 -11.84 -6.94
CA ALA A 188 -10.86 -12.85 -6.56
C ALA A 188 -11.46 -13.93 -5.65
N ALA A 189 -10.71 -15.01 -5.45
CA ALA A 189 -11.12 -16.11 -4.58
C ALA A 189 -10.96 -15.79 -3.09
N THR A 190 -10.11 -14.82 -2.74
CA THR A 190 -9.86 -14.42 -1.35
C THR A 190 -9.96 -12.91 -1.16
N LYS A 191 -10.22 -12.48 0.07
CA LYS A 191 -10.25 -11.07 0.46
C LYS A 191 -8.93 -10.37 0.16
N SER A 192 -7.82 -10.98 0.56
CA SER A 192 -6.49 -10.37 0.40
C SER A 192 -6.12 -10.23 -1.07
N ASP A 193 -6.54 -11.16 -1.93
CA ASP A 193 -6.31 -11.08 -3.38
C ASP A 193 -7.13 -9.94 -4.03
N VAL A 194 -8.39 -9.74 -3.63
CA VAL A 194 -9.19 -8.64 -4.20
C VAL A 194 -8.66 -7.28 -3.76
N ILE A 195 -8.18 -7.16 -2.51
CA ILE A 195 -7.50 -5.95 -2.03
C ILE A 195 -6.22 -5.70 -2.82
N TYR A 196 -5.38 -6.72 -3.03
CA TYR A 196 -4.18 -6.59 -3.85
C TYR A 196 -4.52 -6.10 -5.26
N LYS A 197 -5.46 -6.77 -5.95
CA LYS A 197 -5.84 -6.42 -7.33
C LYS A 197 -6.36 -5.00 -7.42
N LEU A 198 -7.19 -4.57 -6.48
CA LEU A 198 -7.68 -3.20 -6.45
C LEU A 198 -6.52 -2.20 -6.36
N LEU A 199 -5.59 -2.39 -5.44
CA LEU A 199 -4.51 -1.43 -5.21
C LEU A 199 -3.46 -1.43 -6.33
N ASP A 200 -3.16 -2.59 -6.91
CA ASP A 200 -2.31 -2.70 -8.10
C ASP A 200 -2.98 -2.03 -9.32
N SER A 201 -4.27 -2.30 -9.55
CA SER A 201 -5.05 -1.68 -10.63
C SER A 201 -5.19 -0.17 -10.48
N LEU A 202 -5.24 0.35 -9.25
CA LEU A 202 -5.21 1.79 -8.95
C LEU A 202 -3.82 2.41 -9.17
N GLY A 203 -2.76 1.59 -9.21
CA GLY A 203 -1.37 2.06 -9.15
C GLY A 203 -0.95 2.58 -7.78
N PHE A 204 -1.79 2.40 -6.76
CA PHE A 204 -1.54 2.81 -5.37
C PHE A 204 -0.58 1.85 -4.65
N LEU A 205 -0.58 0.58 -5.06
CA LEU A 205 0.41 -0.40 -4.64
C LEU A 205 1.35 -0.69 -5.82
N LYS A 206 2.65 -0.69 -5.55
CA LYS A 206 3.66 -1.26 -6.45
C LYS A 206 4.51 -2.24 -5.66
N VAL A 207 4.67 -3.46 -6.18
CA VAL A 207 5.58 -4.45 -5.60
C VAL A 207 6.77 -4.56 -6.53
N CYS A 208 7.97 -4.27 -6.05
CA CYS A 208 9.17 -4.20 -6.87
C CYS A 208 10.22 -5.19 -6.37
N ASN A 209 11.18 -5.51 -7.23
CA ASN A 209 12.45 -6.02 -6.72
C ASN A 209 13.06 -4.99 -5.79
N PHE A 210 13.74 -5.49 -4.75
CA PHE A 210 14.49 -4.64 -3.86
C PHE A 210 15.43 -3.72 -4.64
N LYS A 211 15.32 -2.41 -4.39
CA LYS A 211 16.24 -1.41 -4.89
C LYS A 211 17.08 -0.92 -3.71
N LYS A 212 18.40 -0.94 -3.91
CA LYS A 212 19.36 -0.54 -2.89
C LYS A 212 19.16 0.91 -2.49
N PHE A 213 19.29 1.19 -1.20
CA PHE A 213 19.21 2.54 -0.66
C PHE A 213 20.34 3.41 -1.20
N SER A 214 21.53 2.85 -1.39
CA SER A 214 22.66 3.53 -1.99
C SER A 214 22.35 4.07 -3.39
N ASP A 215 21.43 3.43 -4.13
CA ASP A 215 21.06 3.80 -5.50
C ASP A 215 19.98 4.90 -5.56
N TYR A 216 19.48 5.39 -4.41
CA TYR A 216 18.60 6.56 -4.35
C TYR A 216 19.35 7.88 -4.26
N LEU A 217 20.55 7.85 -3.69
CA LEU A 217 21.43 9.00 -3.69
C LEU A 217 21.98 9.11 -5.11
N ASP A 218 21.31 9.88 -5.98
CA ASP A 218 21.81 10.23 -7.31
C ASP A 218 23.08 11.10 -7.17
N PHE A 219 24.16 10.44 -6.78
CA PHE A 219 25.37 11.05 -6.26
C PHE A 219 26.46 10.98 -7.32
N ASP A 220 26.65 12.08 -8.05
CA ASP A 220 27.91 12.35 -8.75
C ASP A 220 28.76 13.27 -7.87
N GLU A 221 29.90 12.76 -7.37
CA GLU A 221 30.83 13.55 -6.55
C GLU A 221 31.20 14.90 -7.18
N LYS A 222 31.17 14.97 -8.53
CA LYS A 222 31.49 16.18 -9.29
C LYS A 222 30.55 17.34 -8.96
N ASP A 223 29.30 17.05 -8.60
CA ASP A 223 28.29 18.08 -8.33
C ASP A 223 28.55 18.81 -7.00
N TYR A 224 29.37 18.23 -6.12
CA TYR A 224 29.61 18.73 -4.77
C TYR A 224 31.06 19.10 -4.48
N LEU A 225 31.95 19.11 -5.49
CA LEU A 225 33.37 19.45 -5.32
C LEU A 225 33.61 20.86 -4.72
N ASN A 226 32.65 21.77 -4.88
CA ASN A 226 32.72 23.13 -4.33
C ASN A 226 32.27 23.22 -2.86
N ASN A 227 31.76 22.13 -2.28
CA ASN A 227 31.33 22.06 -0.87
C ASN A 227 31.85 20.77 -0.20
N PRO A 228 33.13 20.75 0.23
CA PRO A 228 33.77 19.54 0.73
C PRO A 228 33.16 19.00 2.03
N GLU A 229 32.58 19.86 2.88
CA GLU A 229 31.89 19.43 4.11
C GLU A 229 30.61 18.67 3.78
N PHE A 230 29.81 19.18 2.85
CA PHE A 230 28.61 18.50 2.38
C PHE A 230 28.92 17.20 1.63
N LEU A 231 29.98 17.20 0.81
CA LEU A 231 30.45 15.99 0.12
C LEU A 231 30.81 14.87 1.11
N GLU A 232 31.46 15.20 2.23
CA GLU A 232 31.79 14.22 3.26
C GLU A 232 30.53 13.67 3.96
N GLN A 233 29.53 14.52 4.22
CA GLN A 233 28.25 14.08 4.78
C GLN A 233 27.54 13.09 3.84
N ILE A 234 27.46 13.39 2.54
CA ILE A 234 26.82 12.49 1.57
C ILE A 234 27.57 11.17 1.45
N ARG A 235 28.92 11.18 1.49
CA ARG A 235 29.72 9.93 1.50
C ARG A 235 29.41 9.06 2.72
N GLN A 236 29.25 9.67 3.89
CA GLN A 236 28.90 8.95 5.12
C GLN A 236 27.51 8.31 5.01
N ILE A 237 26.50 9.06 4.54
CA ILE A 237 25.15 8.53 4.33
C ILE A 237 25.18 7.38 3.31
N HIS A 238 25.88 7.56 2.19
CA HIS A 238 26.02 6.52 1.18
C HIS A 238 26.69 5.25 1.74
N GLN A 239 27.71 5.38 2.59
CA GLN A 239 28.33 4.23 3.25
C GLN A 239 27.39 3.54 4.25
N GLN A 240 26.58 4.30 4.97
CA GLN A 240 25.55 3.75 5.87
C GLN A 240 24.48 2.99 5.07
N TYR A 241 24.01 3.53 3.95
CA TYR A 241 23.10 2.85 3.03
C TYR A 241 23.69 1.56 2.48
N GLN A 242 24.94 1.58 2.01
CA GLN A 242 25.61 0.36 1.57
C GLN A 242 25.69 -0.70 2.68
N SER A 243 25.88 -0.28 3.93
CA SER A 243 25.90 -1.20 5.07
C SER A 243 24.54 -1.84 5.31
N LEU A 244 23.46 -1.04 5.24
CA LEU A 244 22.08 -1.51 5.31
C LEU A 244 21.72 -2.44 4.14
N ASP A 245 22.05 -2.06 2.91
CA ASP A 245 21.81 -2.84 1.70
C ASP A 245 22.46 -4.23 1.80
N ASN A 246 23.74 -4.26 2.16
CA ASN A 246 24.48 -5.50 2.35
C ASN A 246 23.87 -6.36 3.47
N PHE A 247 23.39 -5.73 4.55
CA PHE A 247 22.74 -6.45 5.64
C PHE A 247 21.44 -7.12 5.17
N LEU A 248 20.57 -6.39 4.48
CA LEU A 248 19.30 -6.93 3.99
C LEU A 248 19.54 -8.07 2.99
N GLU A 249 20.40 -7.87 1.99
CA GLU A 249 20.69 -8.87 0.96
C GLU A 249 21.37 -10.13 1.51
N SER A 250 22.20 -10.00 2.56
CA SER A 250 22.93 -11.13 3.12
C SER A 250 22.09 -11.98 4.08
N ASN A 251 21.04 -11.40 4.66
CA ASN A 251 20.28 -12.05 5.75
C ASN A 251 18.84 -12.42 5.36
N LEU A 252 18.28 -11.78 4.33
CA LEU A 252 16.89 -11.99 3.92
C LEU A 252 16.84 -12.62 2.52
N SER A 253 15.92 -13.58 2.38
CA SER A 253 15.55 -14.16 1.09
C SER A 253 14.24 -13.55 0.58
N ASN A 254 13.93 -13.69 -0.71
CA ASN A 254 12.70 -13.11 -1.29
C ASN A 254 12.50 -11.62 -0.94
N LEU A 255 13.60 -10.87 -0.87
CA LEU A 255 13.59 -9.45 -0.55
C LEU A 255 12.82 -8.67 -1.64
N ARG A 256 11.85 -7.88 -1.19
CA ARG A 256 10.92 -7.13 -2.03
C ARG A 256 10.72 -5.74 -1.45
N GLU A 257 10.41 -4.82 -2.35
CA GLU A 257 9.99 -3.48 -1.98
C GLU A 257 8.50 -3.32 -2.27
N TYR A 258 7.72 -2.91 -1.27
CA TYR A 258 6.32 -2.53 -1.42
C TYR A 258 6.23 -1.02 -1.29
N VAL A 259 5.71 -0.37 -2.31
CA VAL A 259 5.49 1.07 -2.36
C VAL A 259 3.99 1.30 -2.30
N LEU A 260 3.52 1.96 -1.24
CA LEU A 260 2.13 2.30 -1.00
C LEU A 260 1.96 3.82 -1.06
N GLY A 261 1.20 4.32 -2.03
CA GLY A 261 0.93 5.73 -2.24
C GLY A 261 0.71 6.08 -3.72
N GLY A 262 -0.01 7.17 -3.97
CA GLY A 262 -0.46 7.55 -5.32
C GLY A 262 0.18 8.81 -5.89
N MET A 263 0.49 9.80 -5.04
CA MET A 263 0.89 11.14 -5.49
C MET A 263 2.21 11.58 -4.86
N ALA A 264 2.18 12.01 -3.59
CA ALA A 264 3.30 12.72 -2.99
C ALA A 264 3.97 11.95 -1.85
N VAL A 265 3.17 11.21 -1.08
CA VAL A 265 3.64 10.51 0.12
C VAL A 265 3.51 9.02 -0.08
N TYR A 266 4.62 8.32 0.18
CA TYR A 266 4.74 6.90 -0.06
C TYR A 266 5.25 6.20 1.20
N TYR A 267 4.57 5.14 1.62
CA TYR A 267 5.12 4.19 2.57
C TYR A 267 5.87 3.10 1.83
N LEU A 268 7.15 2.95 2.17
CA LEU A 268 8.07 2.00 1.58
C LEU A 268 8.33 0.88 2.57
N TYR A 269 8.06 -0.36 2.19
CA TYR A 269 8.42 -1.56 2.96
C TYR A 269 9.46 -2.35 2.18
N ASN A 270 10.67 -2.45 2.70
CA ASN A 270 11.74 -3.28 2.15
C ASN A 270 11.91 -4.49 3.05
N ILE A 271 11.24 -5.58 2.69
CA ILE A 271 11.03 -6.74 3.56
C ILE A 271 11.33 -8.03 2.83
N GLY A 272 11.85 -9.01 3.56
CA GLY A 272 12.17 -10.33 3.05
C GLY A 272 11.99 -11.41 4.11
N GLN A 273 12.14 -12.65 3.69
CA GLN A 273 11.96 -13.82 4.53
C GLN A 273 13.26 -14.18 5.25
N THR A 274 13.13 -14.34 6.57
CA THR A 274 14.13 -14.93 7.44
C THR A 274 14.26 -16.43 7.18
N GLN A 275 15.27 -17.05 7.79
CA GLN A 275 15.43 -18.51 7.70
C GLN A 275 14.36 -19.29 8.47
N GLU A 276 13.70 -18.64 9.43
CA GLU A 276 12.60 -19.20 10.21
C GLU A 276 11.26 -19.10 9.46
N GLY A 277 11.23 -18.41 8.32
CA GLY A 277 10.05 -18.24 7.46
C GLY A 277 9.25 -16.97 7.74
N ASP A 278 9.60 -16.22 8.79
CA ASP A 278 8.99 -14.94 9.13
C ASP A 278 9.47 -13.82 8.19
N TRP A 279 8.70 -12.75 8.11
CA TRP A 279 9.03 -11.59 7.30
C TRP A 279 9.62 -10.49 8.17
N VAL A 280 10.81 -10.02 7.82
CA VAL A 280 11.51 -8.94 8.52
C VAL A 280 12.07 -7.97 7.49
N GLY A 281 12.18 -6.70 7.88
CA GLY A 281 12.87 -5.69 7.10
C GLY A 281 12.66 -4.32 7.70
N ILE A 282 12.61 -3.32 6.82
CA ILE A 282 12.46 -1.93 7.23
C ILE A 282 11.26 -1.28 6.54
N ALA A 283 10.65 -0.36 7.25
CA ALA A 283 9.63 0.54 6.75
C ALA A 283 10.13 1.99 6.84
N THR A 284 9.75 2.83 5.90
CA THR A 284 10.00 4.28 5.94
C THR A 284 8.95 5.01 5.14
N THR A 285 8.85 6.32 5.34
CA THR A 285 8.08 7.22 4.48
C THR A 285 9.02 7.90 3.48
N ALA A 286 8.52 8.20 2.29
CA ALA A 286 9.17 9.01 1.29
C ALA A 286 8.21 10.08 0.78
N ILE A 287 8.73 11.29 0.57
CA ILE A 287 8.02 12.38 -0.12
C ILE A 287 8.69 12.63 -1.47
N TRP A 288 7.91 12.56 -2.55
CA TRP A 288 8.31 12.87 -3.92
C TRP A 288 7.22 13.70 -4.59
N THR A 289 7.53 14.93 -5.03
CA THR A 289 6.61 15.82 -5.77
C THR A 289 7.04 16.07 -7.21
#